data_AF-A0A177LNA8-F1
#
_entry.id   AF-A0A177LNA8-F1
#
_cell.length_a   1.000
_cell.length_b   1.000
_cell.length_c   1.000
_cell.angle_alpha   90.00
_cell.angle_beta   90.00
_cell.angle_gamma   90.00
#
_symmetry.space_group_name_H-M   'P 1'
#
loop_
_entity.id
_entity.type
_entity.pdbx_description
1 polymer ?
#
loop_
_entity_poly.entity_id
_entity_poly.type
_entity_poly.pdbx_seq_one_letter_code
_entity_poly.pdbx_strand_id
1 'polypeptide(L)'
;MDFLIDRDKLIKKLEILIRENPNVPLFRTLKYHLQLQDSSLKINGVLSKIIIDNQEINSSIGKEITEFENHYKNIANLIESKELKNLIEYLVKKKISINFVGKAWSENVSTWVYFNTILNLSKIRKKLSLSENIIEHKNTDPRSGLEAGFIDKITNEGVMGNLKII
;
A
#
# COMPACT_ATOMS: atom_id res chain seq x y z
N MET A 1 4.72 -8.90 1.24
CA MET A 1 3.25 -9.14 1.18
C MET A 1 2.70 -8.30 0.04
N ASP A 2 1.73 -8.80 -0.72
CA ASP A 2 1.15 -8.07 -1.87
C ASP A 2 -0.35 -7.88 -1.61
N PHE A 3 -0.79 -6.62 -1.66
CA PHE A 3 -2.14 -6.23 -1.28
C PHE A 3 -3.21 -6.98 -2.08
N LEU A 4 -3.06 -7.07 -3.40
CA LEU A 4 -4.06 -7.70 -4.26
C LEU A 4 -4.07 -9.21 -4.06
N ILE A 5 -2.89 -9.82 -3.95
CA ILE A 5 -2.76 -11.26 -3.70
C ILE A 5 -3.39 -11.63 -2.35
N ASP A 6 -3.10 -10.89 -1.29
CA ASP A 6 -3.60 -11.20 0.04
C ASP A 6 -5.10 -10.91 0.19
N ARG A 7 -5.60 -9.84 -0.45
CA ARG A 7 -7.04 -9.58 -0.58
C ARG A 7 -7.75 -10.73 -1.29
N ASP A 8 -7.21 -11.21 -2.40
CA ASP A 8 -7.83 -12.28 -3.19
C ASP A 8 -7.85 -13.62 -2.45
N LYS A 9 -6.84 -13.89 -1.60
CA LYS A 9 -6.86 -15.05 -0.69
C LYS A 9 -8.02 -14.95 0.32
N LEU A 10 -8.22 -13.79 0.93
CA LEU A 10 -9.32 -13.55 1.87
C LEU A 10 -10.69 -13.66 1.18
N ILE A 11 -10.84 -13.13 -0.04
CA ILE A 11 -12.05 -13.28 -0.85
C ILE A 11 -12.37 -14.77 -1.07
N LYS A 12 -11.38 -15.58 -1.47
CA LYS A 12 -11.56 -17.03 -1.67
C LYS A 12 -11.97 -17.75 -0.39
N LYS A 13 -11.40 -17.37 0.77
CA LYS A 13 -11.81 -17.92 2.07
C LYS A 13 -13.27 -17.57 2.40
N LEU A 14 -13.67 -16.31 2.18
CA LEU A 14 -15.06 -15.88 2.37
C LEU A 14 -16.02 -16.63 1.43
N GLU A 15 -15.63 -16.92 0.19
CA GLU A 15 -16.44 -17.72 -0.74
C GLU A 15 -16.69 -19.15 -0.24
N ILE A 16 -15.68 -19.79 0.35
CA ILE A 16 -15.84 -21.09 0.99
C ILE A 16 -16.84 -21.00 2.15
N LEU A 17 -16.64 -20.02 3.05
CA LEU A 17 -17.50 -19.82 4.21
C LEU A 17 -18.96 -19.50 3.83
N ILE A 18 -19.18 -18.75 2.75
CA ILE A 18 -20.53 -18.46 2.22
C ILE A 18 -21.20 -19.74 1.72
N ARG A 19 -20.46 -20.65 1.07
CA ARG A 19 -21.01 -21.94 0.61
C ARG A 19 -21.37 -22.85 1.78
N GLU A 20 -20.53 -22.89 2.80
CA GLU A 20 -20.73 -23.72 4.00
C GLU A 20 -21.82 -23.15 4.92
N ASN A 21 -22.00 -21.83 4.93
CA ASN A 21 -22.90 -21.12 5.85
C ASN A 21 -23.79 -20.11 5.08
N PRO A 22 -24.68 -20.58 4.18
CA PRO A 22 -25.42 -19.71 3.27
C PRO A 22 -26.36 -18.73 3.97
N ASN A 23 -26.77 -19.02 5.21
CA ASN A 23 -27.70 -18.21 5.99
C ASN A 23 -27.01 -17.13 6.83
N VAL A 24 -25.67 -17.02 6.79
CA VAL A 24 -24.90 -15.98 7.50
C VAL A 24 -24.65 -14.81 6.54
N PRO A 25 -25.42 -13.70 6.61
CA PRO A 25 -25.33 -12.61 5.62
C PRO A 25 -23.98 -11.88 5.68
N LEU A 26 -23.39 -11.89 6.87
CA LEU A 26 -22.17 -11.18 7.23
C LEU A 26 -20.97 -11.52 6.35
N PHE A 27 -20.80 -12.78 5.95
CA PHE A 27 -19.70 -13.16 5.04
C PHE A 27 -19.85 -12.52 3.65
N ARG A 28 -21.08 -12.34 3.17
CA ARG A 28 -21.34 -11.63 1.90
C ARG A 28 -21.03 -10.14 2.04
N THR A 29 -21.41 -9.53 3.16
CA THR A 29 -21.10 -8.13 3.47
C THR A 29 -19.59 -7.90 3.51
N LEU A 30 -18.84 -8.74 4.23
CA LEU A 30 -17.38 -8.67 4.27
C LEU A 30 -16.75 -8.84 2.89
N LYS A 31 -17.22 -9.83 2.11
CA LYS A 31 -16.73 -10.05 0.74
C LYS A 31 -16.94 -8.81 -0.13
N TYR A 32 -18.15 -8.24 -0.09
CA TYR A 32 -18.49 -7.04 -0.86
C TYR A 32 -17.57 -5.87 -0.52
N HIS A 33 -17.41 -5.55 0.77
CA HIS A 33 -16.54 -4.44 1.18
C HIS A 33 -15.07 -4.70 0.86
N LEU A 34 -14.61 -5.94 0.97
CA LEU A 34 -13.25 -6.32 0.61
C LEU A 34 -13.01 -6.20 -0.91
N GLN A 35 -14.00 -6.52 -1.75
CA GLN A 35 -13.92 -6.34 -3.20
C GLN A 35 -13.85 -4.86 -3.63
N LEU A 36 -14.46 -3.96 -2.86
CA LEU A 36 -14.35 -2.51 -3.11
C LEU A 36 -12.95 -1.94 -2.83
N GLN A 37 -12.14 -2.65 -2.03
CA GLN A 37 -10.76 -2.27 -1.74
C GLN A 37 -9.83 -2.79 -2.85
N ASP A 38 -9.82 -2.09 -3.99
CA ASP A 38 -8.96 -2.40 -5.13
C ASP A 38 -7.52 -1.89 -5.02
N SER A 39 -7.21 -1.13 -3.97
CA SER A 39 -5.87 -0.67 -3.63
C SER A 39 -5.76 -0.46 -2.12
N SER A 40 -4.53 -0.50 -1.60
CA SER A 40 -4.24 -0.22 -0.19
C SER A 40 -4.66 1.20 0.23
N LEU A 41 -4.69 2.15 -0.72
CA LEU A 41 -5.13 3.52 -0.48
C LEU A 41 -6.62 3.64 -0.12
N LYS A 42 -7.43 2.63 -0.46
CA LYS A 42 -8.87 2.60 -0.15
C LYS A 42 -9.20 1.97 1.20
N ILE A 43 -8.21 1.48 1.96
CA ILE A 43 -8.44 0.97 3.31
C ILE A 43 -8.94 2.10 4.21
N ASN A 44 -10.09 1.87 4.81
CA ASN A 44 -10.80 2.85 5.62
C ASN A 44 -11.29 2.29 6.97
N GLY A 45 -10.99 1.02 7.29
CA GLY A 45 -11.37 0.37 8.54
C GLY A 45 -12.83 -0.10 8.59
N VAL A 46 -13.57 -0.02 7.48
CA VAL A 46 -14.97 -0.47 7.43
C VAL A 46 -15.08 -1.97 7.72
N LEU A 47 -14.14 -2.79 7.26
CA LEU A 47 -14.17 -4.23 7.52
C LEU A 47 -13.96 -4.53 9.02
N SER A 48 -12.95 -3.91 9.63
CA SER A 48 -12.69 -4.01 11.07
C SER A 48 -13.90 -3.56 11.89
N LYS A 49 -14.58 -2.48 11.46
CA LYS A 49 -15.79 -2.00 12.11
C LYS A 49 -16.93 -3.03 12.02
N ILE A 50 -17.16 -3.61 10.85
CA ILE A 50 -18.15 -4.69 10.65
C ILE A 50 -17.85 -5.87 11.58
N ILE A 51 -16.57 -6.27 11.70
CA ILE A 51 -16.15 -7.38 12.55
C ILE A 51 -16.40 -7.07 14.03
N ILE A 52 -16.02 -5.89 14.50
CA ILE A 52 -16.22 -5.46 15.90
C ILE A 52 -17.71 -5.42 16.26
N ASP A 53 -18.55 -4.93 15.35
CA ASP A 53 -20.00 -4.78 15.59
C ASP A 53 -20.75 -6.13 15.58
N ASN A 54 -20.13 -7.19 15.06
CA ASN A 54 -20.72 -8.53 14.99
C ASN A 54 -19.90 -9.49 15.86
N GLN A 55 -20.25 -9.53 17.16
CA GLN A 55 -19.60 -10.37 18.19
C GLN A 55 -19.55 -11.88 17.83
N GLU A 56 -20.35 -12.34 16.86
CA GLU A 56 -20.35 -13.70 16.35
C GLU A 56 -19.12 -14.05 15.47
N ILE A 57 -18.37 -13.06 14.97
CA ILE A 57 -17.14 -13.30 14.17
C ILE A 57 -15.91 -13.46 15.08
N ASN A 58 -16.01 -14.22 16.17
CA ASN A 58 -14.81 -14.81 16.80
C ASN A 58 -14.29 -16.01 15.98
N SER A 59 -14.31 -15.87 14.65
CA SER A 59 -13.82 -16.85 13.69
C SER A 59 -12.45 -16.45 13.19
N SER A 60 -11.64 -17.44 12.78
CA SER A 60 -10.31 -17.22 12.19
C SER A 60 -10.32 -16.14 11.10
N ILE A 61 -11.39 -16.04 10.30
CA ILE A 61 -11.48 -15.07 9.21
C ILE A 61 -11.59 -13.62 9.68
N GLY A 62 -12.27 -13.36 10.81
CA GLY A 62 -12.35 -12.00 11.37
C GLY A 62 -10.99 -11.47 11.81
N LYS A 63 -10.19 -12.34 12.44
CA LYS A 63 -8.81 -12.02 12.81
C LYS A 63 -7.95 -11.72 11.58
N GLU A 64 -8.00 -12.57 10.56
CA GLU A 64 -7.21 -12.39 9.34
C GLU A 64 -7.58 -11.10 8.59
N ILE A 65 -8.86 -10.74 8.50
CA ILE A 65 -9.30 -9.48 7.87
C ILE A 65 -8.83 -8.26 8.68
N THR A 66 -8.89 -8.34 10.00
CA THR A 66 -8.41 -7.26 10.88
C THR A 66 -6.89 -7.08 10.75
N GLU A 67 -6.14 -8.17 10.70
CA GLU A 67 -4.69 -8.16 10.45
C GLU A 67 -4.35 -7.57 9.07
N PHE A 68 -5.12 -7.95 8.03
CA PHE A 68 -5.00 -7.39 6.69
C PHE A 68 -5.19 -5.87 6.70
N GLU A 69 -6.28 -5.35 7.25
CA GLU A 69 -6.51 -3.91 7.28
C GLU A 69 -5.43 -3.18 8.10
N ASN A 70 -5.06 -3.71 9.26
CA ASN A 70 -4.02 -3.09 10.11
C ASN A 70 -2.66 -3.04 9.41
N HIS A 71 -2.28 -4.11 8.70
CA HIS A 71 -1.03 -4.17 7.96
C HIS A 71 -1.02 -3.12 6.84
N TYR A 72 -2.04 -3.12 6.00
CA TYR A 72 -2.08 -2.31 4.77
C TYR A 72 -2.54 -0.86 4.98
N LYS A 73 -3.13 -0.53 6.14
CA LYS A 73 -3.42 0.85 6.56
C LYS A 73 -2.14 1.68 6.73
N ASN A 74 -1.02 1.06 7.11
CA ASN A 74 0.27 1.73 7.11
C ASN A 74 0.99 1.44 5.79
N ILE A 75 0.97 2.42 4.88
CA ILE A 75 1.59 2.30 3.55
C ILE A 75 3.09 1.98 3.63
N ALA A 76 3.78 2.38 4.70
CA ALA A 76 5.19 2.01 4.87
C ALA A 76 5.39 0.48 4.97
N ASN A 77 4.39 -0.29 5.40
CA ASN A 77 4.47 -1.74 5.45
C ASN A 77 4.46 -2.42 4.08
N LEU A 78 4.15 -1.67 3.00
CA LEU A 78 4.15 -2.17 1.62
C LEU A 78 5.54 -2.22 0.99
N ILE A 79 6.52 -1.60 1.65
CA ILE A 79 7.91 -1.53 1.26
C ILE A 79 8.70 -2.39 2.26
N GLU A 80 9.82 -2.98 1.86
CA GLU A 80 10.75 -3.69 2.72
C GLU A 80 11.94 -2.80 3.12
N SER A 81 12.41 -1.95 2.21
CA SER A 81 13.49 -0.99 2.42
C SER A 81 13.24 -0.10 3.63
N LYS A 82 14.06 -0.28 4.67
CA LYS A 82 13.97 0.49 5.93
C LYS A 82 14.13 1.99 5.72
N GLU A 83 15.02 2.39 4.81
CA GLU A 83 15.27 3.81 4.55
C GLU A 83 14.11 4.45 3.76
N LEU A 84 13.54 3.74 2.80
CA LEU A 84 12.35 4.21 2.09
C LEU A 84 11.10 4.21 2.99
N LYS A 85 10.96 3.29 3.96
CA LYS A 85 9.94 3.37 5.03
C LYS A 85 10.03 4.68 5.78
N ASN A 86 11.23 5.04 6.24
CA ASN A 86 11.46 6.31 6.95
C ASN A 86 11.09 7.52 6.10
N LEU A 87 11.37 7.47 4.79
CA LEU A 87 10.96 8.51 3.86
C LEU A 87 9.43 8.60 3.72
N ILE A 88 8.75 7.47 3.52
CA ILE A 88 7.27 7.41 3.43
C ILE A 88 6.65 8.00 4.70
N GLU A 89 7.09 7.55 5.87
CA GLU A 89 6.59 8.07 7.14
C GLU A 89 6.83 9.57 7.30
N TYR A 90 8.01 10.05 6.89
CA TYR A 90 8.35 11.46 6.91
C TYR A 90 7.39 12.30 6.03
N LEU A 91 7.05 11.81 4.83
CA LEU A 91 6.14 12.48 3.90
C LEU A 91 4.68 12.41 4.37
N VAL A 92 4.25 11.26 4.90
CA VAL A 92 2.90 11.08 5.49
C VAL A 92 2.71 11.95 6.73
N LYS A 93 3.70 12.06 7.62
CA LYS A 93 3.66 12.99 8.77
C LYS A 93 3.51 14.45 8.36
N LYS A 94 3.98 14.79 7.15
CA LYS A 94 3.80 16.11 6.53
C LYS A 94 2.46 16.28 5.81
N LYS A 95 1.56 15.28 5.88
CA LYS A 95 0.26 15.26 5.20
C LYS A 95 0.37 15.41 3.68
N ILE A 96 1.45 14.91 3.09
CA ILE A 96 1.61 14.89 1.64
C ILE A 96 0.79 13.72 1.09
N SER A 97 -0.10 13.99 0.16
CA SER A 97 -0.98 12.98 -0.45
C SER A 97 -0.20 12.00 -1.31
N ILE A 98 -0.61 10.74 -1.25
CA ILE A 98 -0.12 9.65 -2.10
C ILE A 98 -1.09 9.52 -3.27
N ASN A 99 -0.59 9.49 -4.50
CA ASN A 99 -1.41 9.35 -5.70
C ASN A 99 -1.45 7.91 -6.21
N PHE A 100 -0.39 7.13 -5.99
CA PHE A 100 -0.33 5.74 -6.42
C PHE A 100 0.59 4.90 -5.53
N VAL A 101 0.21 3.63 -5.33
CA VAL A 101 1.06 2.61 -4.71
C VAL A 101 0.93 1.32 -5.52
N GLY A 102 2.06 0.77 -5.95
CA GLY A 102 2.07 -0.45 -6.73
C GLY A 102 3.32 -0.56 -7.60
N LYS A 103 3.27 -1.46 -8.57
CA LYS A 103 4.36 -1.67 -9.53
C LYS A 103 4.39 -0.52 -10.54
N ALA A 104 5.57 0.03 -10.79
CA ALA A 104 5.74 1.14 -11.73
C ALA A 104 5.46 0.74 -13.19
N TRP A 105 5.78 -0.50 -13.57
CA TRP A 105 5.51 -1.09 -14.88
C TRP A 105 5.40 -2.61 -14.79
N SER A 106 4.91 -3.25 -15.85
CA SER A 106 4.59 -4.70 -15.88
C SER A 106 5.75 -5.62 -15.49
N GLU A 107 6.97 -5.24 -15.82
CA GLU A 107 8.19 -6.01 -15.52
C GLU A 107 8.81 -5.67 -14.15
N ASN A 108 8.37 -4.59 -13.49
CA ASN A 108 8.87 -4.25 -12.17
C ASN A 108 8.20 -5.15 -11.13
N VAL A 109 9.00 -5.94 -10.41
CA VAL A 109 8.50 -6.86 -9.39
C VAL A 109 8.27 -6.17 -8.04
N SER A 110 8.85 -4.99 -7.84
CA SER A 110 8.89 -4.32 -6.54
C SER A 110 7.88 -3.18 -6.43
N THR A 111 7.41 -2.94 -5.21
CA THR A 111 6.42 -1.91 -4.90
C THR A 111 7.05 -0.52 -4.90
N TRP A 112 6.39 0.43 -5.56
CA TRP A 112 6.77 1.84 -5.57
C TRP A 112 5.62 2.69 -4.97
N VAL A 113 5.98 3.75 -4.26
CA VAL A 113 5.05 4.71 -3.64
C VAL A 113 5.24 6.08 -4.27
N TYR A 114 4.16 6.64 -4.80
CA TYR A 114 4.18 7.92 -5.48
C TYR A 114 3.45 8.97 -4.63
N PHE A 115 4.10 10.11 -4.41
CA PHE A 115 3.53 11.25 -3.71
C PHE A 115 3.18 12.36 -4.70
N ASN A 116 2.04 13.01 -4.48
CA ASN A 116 1.61 14.18 -5.26
C ASN A 116 2.35 15.46 -4.81
N THR A 117 3.67 15.48 -5.00
CA THR A 117 4.53 16.62 -4.65
C THR A 117 5.85 16.56 -5.41
N ILE A 118 6.57 17.67 -5.47
CA ILE A 118 7.96 17.69 -5.94
C ILE A 118 8.88 17.42 -4.76
N LEU A 119 9.66 16.35 -4.83
CA LEU A 119 10.63 15.98 -3.80
C LEU A 119 11.92 16.80 -3.94
N ASN A 120 12.34 17.46 -2.87
CA ASN A 120 13.68 18.06 -2.80
C ASN A 120 14.68 16.96 -2.38
N LEU A 121 15.22 16.24 -3.37
CA LEU A 121 16.06 15.06 -3.15
C LEU A 121 17.27 15.38 -2.27
N SER A 122 18.03 16.43 -2.58
CA SER A 122 19.19 16.83 -1.78
C SER A 122 18.86 17.10 -0.31
N LYS A 123 17.76 17.84 -0.04
CA LYS A 123 17.33 18.13 1.33
C LYS A 123 16.84 16.88 2.06
N ILE A 124 16.13 15.99 1.36
CA ILE A 124 15.63 14.74 1.92
C ILE A 124 16.80 13.81 2.27
N ARG A 125 17.74 13.59 1.34
CA ARG A 125 18.93 12.74 1.54
C ARG A 125 19.71 13.18 2.77
N LYS A 126 20.00 14.48 2.89
CA LYS A 126 20.72 15.03 4.06
C LYS A 126 19.92 14.88 5.35
N LYS A 127 18.61 15.12 5.32
CA LYS A 127 17.77 15.08 6.53
C LYS A 127 17.56 13.68 7.08
N LEU A 128 17.41 12.69 6.20
CA LEU A 128 17.16 11.29 6.59
C LEU A 128 18.43 10.45 6.59
N SER A 129 19.59 11.04 6.27
CA SER A 129 20.88 10.36 6.17
C SER A 129 20.82 9.12 5.28
N LEU A 130 20.21 9.24 4.10
CA LEU A 130 20.03 8.11 3.18
C LEU A 130 21.39 7.60 2.69
N SER A 131 21.59 6.28 2.78
CA SER A 131 22.82 5.60 2.40
C SER A 131 23.05 5.60 0.89
N GLU A 132 24.22 5.10 0.48
CA GLU A 132 24.60 4.95 -0.93
C GLU A 132 23.80 3.84 -1.67
N ASN A 133 23.07 3.01 -0.92
CA ASN A 133 22.15 2.03 -1.50
C ASN A 133 20.89 2.69 -2.05
N ILE A 134 20.51 3.83 -1.46
CA ILE A 134 19.41 4.65 -1.93
C ILE A 134 19.93 5.60 -3.01
N ILE A 135 19.59 5.32 -4.27
CA ILE A 135 19.99 6.13 -5.42
C ILE A 135 18.86 7.08 -5.84
N GLU A 136 19.22 8.20 -6.47
CA GLU A 136 18.24 9.09 -7.06
C GLU A 136 17.75 8.50 -8.39
N HIS A 137 16.45 8.58 -8.63
CA HIS A 137 15.81 8.19 -9.88
C HIS A 137 15.09 9.39 -10.49
N LYS A 138 15.05 9.44 -11.82
CA LYS A 138 14.38 10.48 -12.58
C LYS A 138 13.83 9.92 -13.90
N ASN A 139 12.53 10.06 -14.13
CA ASN A 139 11.91 9.88 -15.43
C ASN A 139 11.60 11.25 -16.04
N THR A 140 12.04 11.48 -17.27
CA THR A 140 11.81 12.72 -18.02
C THR A 140 10.97 12.52 -19.28
N ASP A 141 10.50 11.30 -19.51
CA ASP A 141 9.67 11.00 -20.68
C ASP A 141 8.21 11.39 -20.40
N PRO A 142 7.66 12.41 -21.10
CA PRO A 142 6.29 12.85 -20.88
C PRO A 142 5.24 11.79 -21.29
N ARG A 143 5.62 10.75 -22.05
CA ARG A 143 4.72 9.65 -22.42
C ARG A 143 4.56 8.61 -21.32
N SER A 144 5.59 8.39 -20.51
CA SER A 144 5.59 7.42 -19.41
C SER A 144 5.43 8.06 -18.02
N GLY A 145 5.47 9.40 -17.94
CA GLY A 145 5.28 10.16 -16.71
C GLY A 145 6.53 10.91 -16.29
N LEU A 146 6.35 12.07 -15.64
CA LEU A 146 7.46 12.92 -15.20
C LEU A 146 7.63 12.78 -13.69
N GLU A 147 8.67 12.07 -13.27
CA GLU A 147 8.89 11.76 -11.86
C GLU A 147 10.35 11.91 -11.43
N ALA A 148 10.54 12.14 -10.14
CA ALA A 148 11.84 12.10 -9.50
C ALA A 148 11.72 11.63 -8.06
N GLY A 149 12.70 10.85 -7.61
CA GLY A 149 12.63 10.23 -6.29
C GLY A 149 13.85 9.39 -5.96
N PHE A 150 13.61 8.36 -5.17
CA PHE A 150 14.64 7.47 -4.65
C PHE A 150 14.29 6.01 -4.92
N ILE A 151 15.31 5.21 -5.22
CA ILE A 151 15.20 3.74 -5.35
C ILE A 151 16.22 3.11 -4.42
N ASP A 152 15.81 2.05 -3.73
CA ASP A 152 16.73 1.16 -3.03
C ASP A 152 17.25 0.08 -3.98
N LYS A 153 18.56 0.04 -4.21
CA LYS A 153 19.19 -0.95 -5.10
C LYS A 153 19.07 -2.39 -4.60
N ILE A 154 18.83 -2.60 -3.30
CA ILE A 154 18.75 -3.95 -2.72
C ILE A 154 17.37 -4.54 -2.95
N THR A 155 16.31 -3.76 -2.70
CA THR A 155 14.92 -4.23 -2.81
C THR A 155 14.26 -3.86 -4.14
N ASN A 156 14.87 -2.98 -4.93
CA ASN A 156 14.32 -2.36 -6.14
C ASN A 156 13.01 -1.58 -5.92
N GLU A 157 12.72 -1.23 -4.67
CA GLU A 157 11.56 -0.42 -4.29
C GLU A 157 11.83 1.07 -4.50
N GLY A 158 10.76 1.82 -4.73
CA GLY A 158 10.86 3.23 -5.10
C GLY A 158 9.94 4.13 -4.29
N VAL A 159 10.39 5.35 -4.02
CA VAL A 159 9.55 6.45 -3.55
C VAL A 159 9.72 7.62 -4.49
N MET A 160 8.65 7.95 -5.21
CA MET A 160 8.65 8.96 -6.26
C MET A 160 7.80 10.17 -5.87
N GLY A 161 8.12 11.31 -6.46
CA GLY A 161 7.22 12.45 -6.56
C GLY A 161 7.20 12.99 -7.99
N ASN A 162 6.44 14.04 -8.20
CA ASN A 162 6.35 14.75 -9.47
C ASN A 162 7.70 15.39 -9.82
N LEU A 163 8.07 15.35 -11.09
CA LEU A 163 9.22 16.10 -11.56
C LEU A 163 8.86 17.58 -11.74
N LYS A 164 9.74 18.47 -11.26
CA LYS A 164 9.63 19.90 -11.58
C LYS A 164 10.04 20.11 -13.05
N ILE A 165 9.08 20.50 -13.89
CA ILE A 165 9.36 21.03 -15.22
C ILE A 165 9.85 22.47 -15.02
N ILE A 166 11.06 22.77 -15.48
CA ILE A 166 11.63 24.13 -15.50
C ILE A 166 11.32 24.75 -16.85
#